data_AF-A0A837D7K5-F1
#
_entry.id   AF-A0A837D7K5-F1
#
_cell.length_a   1.000
_cell.length_b   1.000
_cell.length_c   1.000
_cell.angle_alpha   90.00
_cell.angle_beta   90.00
_cell.angle_gamma   90.00
#
_symmetry.space_group_name_H-M   'P 1'
#
loop_
_entity.id
_entity.type
_entity.pdbx_description
1 polymer ?
#
loop_
_entity_poly.entity_id
_entity_poly.type
_entity_poly.pdbx_seq_one_letter_code
_entity_poly.pdbx_strand_id
1 'polypeptide(L)'
;MPLTAEQQRQLLDRLTRILVSAVEPGWRQLRVDYRAMGRHVETDLVITDQNGTPALAAPPAQVVQLLGALRAGMYERGRGTWFGVVVVVLPSGPPRVEYRVDEEPLWRRQPPPQGYQDELRFFPRPESDIPGWLRRGAGMEDGPESEAGALTRPAVSHGDGQLRLPKVYDGLGGDGRPVVNRPPLDLDEKERVLDYLGAAPVVLAARGYDTDAFDPEREPSVPLTFRTDGTWVWPGAVAYYLREHDVAPDPDLLAHIRDRNYTPQEVGEEARRRAIETVTGQPADSA
;
A
#
# COMPACT_ATOMS: atom_id res chain seq x y z
N MET A 1 8.89 -15.29 -22.88
CA MET A 1 10.16 -15.89 -22.42
C MET A 1 10.59 -15.13 -21.19
N PRO A 2 11.01 -15.80 -20.11
CA PRO A 2 11.50 -15.12 -18.91
C PRO A 2 12.71 -14.24 -19.25
N LEU A 3 12.87 -13.12 -18.54
CA LEU A 3 14.04 -12.25 -18.66
C LEU A 3 15.27 -12.96 -18.10
N THR A 4 16.38 -12.86 -18.81
CA THR A 4 17.68 -13.29 -18.28
C THR A 4 18.11 -12.39 -17.13
N ALA A 5 19.00 -12.88 -16.27
CA ALA A 5 19.56 -12.08 -15.17
C ALA A 5 20.18 -10.76 -15.67
N GLU A 6 20.76 -10.76 -16.87
CA GLU A 6 21.33 -9.56 -17.49
C GLU A 6 20.25 -8.57 -17.92
N GLN A 7 19.15 -9.04 -18.51
CA GLN A 7 18.02 -8.18 -18.86
C GLN A 7 17.33 -7.60 -17.61
N GLN A 8 17.20 -8.39 -16.54
CA GLN A 8 16.69 -7.92 -15.25
C GLN A 8 17.59 -6.80 -14.69
N ARG A 9 18.91 -6.98 -14.70
CA ARG A 9 19.88 -5.96 -14.28
C ARG A 9 19.75 -4.67 -15.09
N GLN A 10 19.66 -4.77 -16.42
CA GLN A 10 19.49 -3.60 -17.30
C GLN A 10 18.21 -2.82 -17.02
N LEU A 11 17.10 -3.49 -16.68
CA LEU A 11 15.86 -2.82 -16.27
C LEU A 11 16.06 -2.08 -14.94
N LEU A 12 16.70 -2.70 -13.95
CA LEU A 12 16.99 -2.09 -12.65
C LEU A 12 17.95 -0.89 -12.77
N ASP A 13 18.96 -0.96 -13.62
CA ASP A 13 19.89 0.14 -13.88
C ASP A 13 19.20 1.32 -14.57
N ARG A 14 18.27 1.03 -15.50
CA ARG A 14 17.46 2.07 -16.15
C ARG A 14 16.50 2.72 -15.15
N LEU A 15 15.83 1.92 -14.34
CA LEU A 15 14.93 2.39 -13.28
C LEU A 15 15.69 3.30 -12.29
N THR A 16 16.87 2.87 -11.85
CA THR A 16 17.71 3.63 -10.91
C THR A 16 18.11 4.99 -11.47
N ARG A 17 18.53 5.04 -12.75
CA ARG A 17 18.86 6.31 -13.42
C ARG A 17 17.67 7.27 -13.48
N ILE A 18 16.47 6.76 -13.80
CA ILE A 18 15.25 7.59 -13.85
C ILE A 18 14.93 8.13 -12.46
N LEU A 19 14.96 7.28 -11.42
CA LEU A 19 14.73 7.70 -10.04
C LEU A 19 15.67 8.82 -9.64
N VAL A 20 16.99 8.62 -9.78
CA VAL A 20 18.00 9.61 -9.41
C VAL A 20 17.83 10.92 -10.17
N SER A 21 17.44 10.87 -11.44
CA SER A 21 17.21 12.08 -12.26
C SER A 21 15.94 12.84 -11.90
N ALA A 22 14.97 12.20 -11.25
CA ALA A 22 13.68 12.78 -10.91
C ALA A 22 13.68 13.52 -9.56
N VAL A 23 14.76 13.42 -8.79
CA VAL A 23 14.91 14.03 -7.46
C VAL A 23 16.00 15.09 -7.44
N GLU A 24 15.75 16.17 -6.70
CA GLU A 24 16.75 17.20 -6.45
C GLU A 24 17.93 16.64 -5.62
N PRO A 25 19.16 17.14 -5.82
CA PRO A 25 20.31 16.74 -5.01
C PRO A 25 20.06 16.94 -3.50
N GLY A 26 20.71 16.12 -2.67
CA GLY A 26 20.57 16.20 -1.20
C GLY A 26 19.71 15.11 -0.56
N TRP A 27 19.35 14.07 -1.32
CA TRP A 27 18.79 12.84 -0.78
C TRP A 27 19.90 11.90 -0.29
N ARG A 28 19.62 11.13 0.77
CA ARG A 28 20.47 10.04 1.28
C ARG A 28 19.96 8.66 0.90
N GLN A 29 18.67 8.54 0.59
CA GLN A 29 18.05 7.28 0.19
C GLN A 29 16.78 7.52 -0.63
N LEU A 30 16.58 6.73 -1.68
CA LEU A 30 15.29 6.59 -2.36
C LEU A 30 14.78 5.18 -2.14
N ARG A 31 13.52 5.04 -1.76
CA ARG A 31 12.87 3.75 -1.58
C ARG A 31 11.60 3.69 -2.41
N VAL A 32 11.51 2.68 -3.26
CA VAL A 32 10.31 2.36 -4.02
C VAL A 32 9.71 1.09 -3.45
N ASP A 33 8.45 1.15 -3.00
CA ASP A 33 7.64 -0.04 -2.67
C ASP A 33 6.57 -0.20 -3.75
N TYR A 34 6.68 -1.27 -4.53
CA TYR A 34 5.75 -1.60 -5.61
C TYR A 34 4.98 -2.85 -5.24
N ARG A 35 3.66 -2.82 -5.41
CA ARG A 35 2.74 -3.94 -5.17
C ARG A 35 1.81 -4.09 -6.37
N ALA A 36 1.58 -5.32 -6.82
CA ALA A 36 0.67 -5.60 -7.92
C ALA A 36 -0.17 -6.87 -7.73
N MET A 37 -1.46 -6.78 -8.10
CA MET A 37 -2.44 -7.86 -8.13
C MET A 37 -3.22 -7.78 -9.45
N GLY A 38 -2.87 -8.61 -10.43
CA GLY A 38 -3.44 -8.52 -11.77
C GLY A 38 -3.15 -7.15 -12.38
N ARG A 39 -4.21 -6.35 -12.59
CA ARG A 39 -4.11 -4.96 -13.08
C ARG A 39 -4.07 -3.90 -11.98
N HIS A 40 -4.33 -4.28 -10.73
CA HIS A 40 -4.26 -3.37 -9.59
C HIS A 40 -2.80 -3.17 -9.21
N VAL A 41 -2.32 -1.93 -9.29
CA VAL A 41 -0.92 -1.59 -9.01
C VAL A 41 -0.88 -0.41 -8.03
N GLU A 42 -0.09 -0.54 -6.98
CA GLU A 42 0.27 0.55 -6.09
C GLU A 42 1.79 0.72 -6.09
N THR A 43 2.26 1.95 -6.11
CA THR A 43 3.69 2.26 -6.03
C THR A 43 3.91 3.49 -5.18
N ASP A 44 4.79 3.37 -4.20
CA ASP A 44 5.20 4.44 -3.31
C ASP A 44 6.66 4.78 -3.56
N LEU A 45 6.97 6.07 -3.62
CA LEU A 45 8.33 6.57 -3.59
C LEU A 45 8.52 7.39 -2.31
N VAL A 46 9.46 6.94 -1.47
CA VAL A 46 9.91 7.65 -0.28
C VAL A 46 11.31 8.18 -0.54
N ILE A 47 11.48 9.48 -0.38
CA ILE A 47 12.76 10.18 -0.47
C ILE A 47 13.18 10.52 0.95
N THR A 48 14.36 10.08 1.36
CA THR A 48 14.95 10.46 2.64
C THR A 48 16.05 11.49 2.40
N ASP A 49 15.95 12.66 3.01
CA ASP A 49 16.96 13.72 2.90
C ASP A 49 18.23 13.42 3.74
N GLN A 50 19.24 14.29 3.69
CA GLN A 50 20.46 14.13 4.50
C GLN A 50 20.21 14.12 6.02
N ASN A 51 19.11 14.71 6.48
CA ASN A 51 18.74 14.75 7.89
C ASN A 51 18.03 13.47 8.35
N GLY A 52 17.80 12.52 7.43
CA GLY A 52 17.04 11.31 7.73
C GLY A 52 15.53 11.52 7.70
N THR A 53 15.03 12.66 7.23
CA THR A 53 13.61 12.97 7.17
C THR A 53 12.99 12.33 5.93
N PRO A 54 12.01 11.42 6.08
CA PRO A 54 11.32 10.82 4.94
C PRO A 54 10.20 11.74 4.43
N ALA A 55 10.11 11.85 3.11
CA ALA A 55 9.02 12.51 2.41
C ALA A 55 8.48 11.59 1.30
N LEU A 56 7.17 11.53 1.14
CA LEU A 56 6.57 10.82 0.01
C LEU A 56 6.68 11.67 -1.25
N ALA A 57 6.79 11.00 -2.39
CA ALA A 57 6.74 11.62 -3.70
C ALA A 57 5.95 10.75 -4.67
N ALA A 58 5.40 11.39 -5.71
CA ALA A 58 4.80 10.66 -6.81
C ALA A 58 5.89 9.88 -7.56
N PRO A 59 5.77 8.56 -7.74
CA PRO A 59 6.74 7.80 -8.50
C PRO A 59 6.67 8.18 -9.99
N PRO A 60 7.80 8.35 -10.69
CA PRO A 60 7.78 8.59 -12.13
C PRO A 60 7.06 7.46 -12.87
N ALA A 61 6.16 7.78 -13.80
CA ALA A 61 5.36 6.77 -14.52
C ALA A 61 6.23 5.70 -15.22
N GLN A 62 7.40 6.09 -15.72
CA GLN A 62 8.35 5.18 -16.37
C GLN A 62 8.94 4.16 -15.38
N VAL A 63 9.12 4.52 -14.10
CA VAL A 63 9.57 3.59 -13.05
C VAL A 63 8.51 2.52 -12.82
N VAL A 64 7.24 2.92 -12.71
CA VAL A 64 6.10 1.99 -12.55
C VAL A 64 6.02 1.01 -13.73
N GLN A 65 6.18 1.52 -14.96
CA GLN A 65 6.19 0.69 -16.17
C GLN A 65 7.35 -0.31 -16.20
N LEU A 66 8.57 0.11 -15.81
CA LEU A 66 9.73 -0.77 -15.77
C LEU A 66 9.58 -1.87 -14.71
N LEU A 67 8.98 -1.57 -13.56
CA LEU A 67 8.66 -2.57 -12.53
C LEU A 67 7.61 -3.56 -13.01
N GLY A 68 6.57 -3.10 -13.71
CA GLY A 68 5.59 -3.98 -14.35
C GLY A 68 6.23 -4.89 -15.41
N ALA A 69 7.15 -4.37 -16.22
CA ALA A 69 7.89 -5.15 -17.20
C ALA A 69 8.84 -6.18 -16.54
N LEU A 70 9.52 -5.79 -15.47
CA LEU A 70 10.35 -6.69 -14.66
C LEU A 70 9.51 -7.83 -14.09
N ARG A 71 8.35 -7.51 -13.50
CA ARG A 71 7.41 -8.48 -12.95
C ARG A 71 6.93 -9.48 -13.99
N ALA A 72 6.49 -8.99 -15.14
CA ALA A 72 6.01 -9.83 -16.23
C ALA A 72 7.14 -10.71 -16.79
N GLY A 73 8.35 -10.16 -16.85
CA GLY A 73 9.54 -10.86 -17.31
C GLY A 73 10.10 -11.89 -16.33
N MET A 74 9.84 -11.76 -15.04
CA MET A 74 10.25 -12.71 -14.01
C MET A 74 9.21 -13.83 -13.77
N TYR A 75 8.15 -13.87 -14.57
CA TYR A 75 7.19 -14.97 -14.51
C TYR A 75 7.85 -16.31 -14.88
N GLU A 76 7.70 -17.27 -13.98
CA GLU A 76 8.08 -18.66 -14.20
C GLU A 76 6.83 -19.54 -14.33
N ARG A 77 6.77 -20.31 -15.43
CA ARG A 77 5.64 -21.20 -15.68
C ARG A 77 5.56 -22.25 -14.59
N GLY A 78 4.39 -22.36 -13.94
CA GLY A 78 4.21 -23.32 -12.86
C GLY A 78 4.71 -22.83 -11.50
N ARG A 79 5.05 -21.54 -11.36
CA ARG A 79 5.36 -20.91 -10.07
C ARG A 79 4.68 -19.54 -9.91
N GLY A 80 4.48 -18.83 -11.02
CA GLY A 80 3.91 -17.48 -11.01
C GLY A 80 5.01 -16.41 -11.00
N THR A 81 4.68 -15.24 -10.47
CA THR A 81 5.61 -14.12 -10.26
C THR A 81 5.40 -13.54 -8.86
N TRP A 82 6.20 -12.55 -8.49
CA TRP A 82 6.13 -11.85 -7.21
C TRP A 82 4.96 -10.84 -7.15
N PHE A 83 4.48 -10.57 -5.93
CA PHE A 83 3.37 -9.63 -5.67
C PHE A 83 3.84 -8.26 -5.21
N GLY A 84 5.08 -8.17 -4.71
CA GLY A 84 5.71 -6.89 -4.42
C GLY A 84 7.21 -6.89 -4.62
N VAL A 85 7.77 -5.70 -4.74
CA VAL A 85 9.21 -5.49 -4.76
C VAL A 85 9.55 -4.18 -4.07
N VAL A 86 10.57 -4.23 -3.22
CA VAL A 86 11.17 -3.07 -2.59
C VAL A 86 12.50 -2.80 -3.26
N VAL A 87 12.67 -1.59 -3.78
CA VAL A 87 13.93 -1.12 -4.36
C VAL A 87 14.47 0.03 -3.51
N VAL A 88 15.68 -0.14 -2.98
CA VAL A 88 16.38 0.90 -2.22
C VAL A 88 17.60 1.36 -3.00
N VAL A 89 17.66 2.66 -3.28
CA VAL A 89 18.77 3.32 -3.97
C VAL A 89 19.49 4.22 -2.97
N LEU A 90 20.80 4.06 -2.88
CA LEU A 90 21.71 4.94 -2.13
C LEU A 90 22.49 5.84 -3.10
N PRO A 91 23.10 6.95 -2.64
CA PRO A 91 23.86 7.86 -3.49
C PRO A 91 25.01 7.19 -4.24
N SER A 92 25.51 6.09 -3.70
CA SER A 92 26.56 5.28 -4.29
C SER A 92 26.28 3.79 -4.14
N GLY A 93 26.77 3.02 -5.11
CA GLY A 93 26.60 1.57 -5.16
C GLY A 93 25.36 1.12 -5.94
N PRO A 94 25.20 -0.21 -6.12
CA PRO A 94 24.06 -0.78 -6.80
C PRO A 94 22.78 -0.66 -5.95
N PRO A 95 21.59 -0.65 -6.58
CA PRO A 95 20.33 -0.70 -5.85
C PRO A 95 20.20 -2.04 -5.10
N ARG A 96 19.59 -1.99 -3.91
CA ARG A 96 19.15 -3.18 -3.18
C ARG A 96 17.73 -3.50 -3.59
N VAL A 97 17.45 -4.76 -3.89
CA VAL A 97 16.14 -5.21 -4.38
C VAL A 97 15.70 -6.41 -3.58
N GLU A 98 14.48 -6.36 -3.06
CA GLU A 98 13.86 -7.41 -2.27
C GLU A 98 12.48 -7.75 -2.86
N TYR A 99 12.29 -9.00 -3.25
CA TYR A 99 11.04 -9.47 -3.87
C TYR A 99 10.17 -10.17 -2.84
N ARG A 100 8.89 -9.78 -2.80
CA ARG A 100 7.85 -10.40 -1.97
C ARG A 100 7.04 -11.37 -2.84
N VAL A 101 7.37 -12.65 -2.77
CA VAL A 101 6.85 -13.67 -3.70
C VAL A 101 5.53 -14.26 -3.23
N ASP A 102 5.40 -14.61 -1.95
CA ASP A 102 4.22 -15.30 -1.39
C ASP A 102 3.59 -14.53 -0.21
N GLU A 103 4.09 -13.33 0.06
CA GLU A 103 3.56 -12.44 1.08
C GLU A 103 2.35 -11.68 0.53
N GLU A 104 1.24 -11.68 1.27
CA GLU A 104 0.07 -10.87 0.94
C GLU A 104 0.44 -9.39 0.99
N PRO A 105 0.32 -8.63 -0.12
CA PRO A 105 0.66 -7.23 -0.08
C PRO A 105 -0.31 -6.45 0.81
N LEU A 106 0.23 -5.53 1.60
CA LEU A 106 -0.58 -4.56 2.32
C LEU A 106 -1.04 -3.49 1.34
N TRP A 107 -2.35 -3.39 1.10
CA TRP A 107 -2.93 -2.46 0.14
C TRP A 107 -3.44 -1.20 0.81
N ARG A 108 -3.25 -0.02 0.19
CA ARG A 108 -4.09 1.15 0.53
C ARG A 108 -5.51 0.95 0.05
N ARG A 109 -5.65 0.36 -1.13
CA ARG A 109 -6.86 0.15 -1.89
C ARG A 109 -6.94 -1.35 -2.21
N GLN A 110 -7.84 -2.09 -1.55
CA GLN A 110 -7.93 -3.55 -1.70
C GLN A 110 -8.19 -3.94 -3.18
N PRO A 111 -7.45 -4.87 -3.79
CA PRO A 111 -7.74 -5.29 -5.15
C PRO A 111 -9.15 -5.88 -5.27
N PRO A 112 -9.82 -5.74 -6.43
CA PRO A 112 -11.10 -6.40 -6.68
C PRO A 112 -10.91 -7.92 -6.74
N PRO A 113 -11.94 -8.75 -6.50
CA PRO A 113 -11.87 -10.18 -6.81
C PRO A 113 -11.39 -10.47 -8.23
N GLN A 114 -11.82 -9.64 -9.20
CA GLN A 114 -11.34 -9.68 -10.59
C GLN A 114 -9.84 -9.45 -10.69
N GLY A 115 -9.24 -8.64 -9.82
CA GLY A 115 -7.79 -8.44 -9.75
C GLY A 115 -7.05 -9.71 -9.35
N TYR A 116 -7.55 -10.44 -8.36
CA TYR A 116 -7.01 -11.74 -7.96
C TYR A 116 -7.22 -12.82 -9.02
N GLN A 117 -8.35 -12.79 -9.75
CA GLN A 117 -8.60 -13.70 -10.87
C GLN A 117 -7.71 -13.39 -12.08
N ASP A 118 -7.57 -12.11 -12.44
CA ASP A 118 -6.67 -11.63 -13.48
C ASP A 118 -5.23 -12.01 -13.15
N GLU A 119 -4.83 -11.94 -11.88
CA GLU A 119 -3.52 -12.39 -11.41
C GLU A 119 -3.25 -13.86 -11.75
N LEU A 120 -4.18 -14.76 -11.39
CA LEU A 120 -4.06 -16.19 -11.71
C LEU A 120 -4.13 -16.47 -13.21
N ARG A 121 -4.84 -15.62 -13.97
CA ARG A 121 -4.89 -15.70 -15.44
C ARG A 121 -3.59 -15.26 -16.10
N PHE A 122 -2.98 -14.17 -15.64
CA PHE A 122 -1.75 -13.61 -16.21
C PHE A 122 -0.52 -14.40 -15.77
N PHE A 123 -0.50 -14.86 -14.53
CA PHE A 123 0.63 -15.56 -13.90
C PHE A 123 0.18 -16.92 -13.33
N PRO A 124 -0.20 -17.86 -14.21
CA PRO A 124 -0.76 -19.13 -13.77
C PRO A 124 0.27 -19.95 -13.00
N ARG A 125 -0.19 -20.52 -11.89
CA ARG A 125 0.60 -21.34 -10.97
C ARG A 125 -0.21 -22.58 -10.55
N PRO A 126 0.45 -23.70 -10.19
CA PRO A 126 -0.21 -24.91 -9.74
C PRO A 126 -1.06 -24.61 -8.54
N GLU A 127 -2.14 -25.36 -8.36
CA GLU A 127 -3.05 -25.16 -7.24
C GLU A 127 -2.30 -25.21 -5.90
N SER A 128 -1.35 -26.14 -5.72
CA SER A 128 -0.50 -26.25 -4.52
C SER A 128 0.26 -24.97 -4.16
N ASP A 129 0.55 -24.13 -5.16
CA ASP A 129 1.40 -22.94 -5.05
C ASP A 129 0.56 -21.65 -5.06
N ILE A 130 -0.77 -21.75 -5.02
CA ILE A 130 -1.66 -20.59 -4.83
C ILE A 130 -1.78 -20.34 -3.31
N PRO A 131 -1.23 -19.23 -2.78
CA PRO A 131 -1.38 -18.89 -1.38
C PRO A 131 -2.84 -18.77 -0.96
N GLY A 132 -3.16 -19.14 0.29
CA GLY A 132 -4.55 -19.14 0.78
C GLY A 132 -5.23 -17.77 0.68
N TRP A 133 -4.48 -16.67 0.87
CA TRP A 133 -5.01 -15.32 0.69
C TRP A 133 -5.38 -15.01 -0.76
N LEU A 134 -4.65 -15.53 -1.74
CA LEU A 134 -4.92 -15.36 -3.17
C LEU A 134 -6.18 -16.14 -3.57
N ARG A 135 -6.36 -17.35 -3.03
CA ARG A 135 -7.58 -18.16 -3.22
C ARG A 135 -8.82 -17.44 -2.70
N ARG A 136 -8.76 -16.95 -1.46
CA ARG A 136 -9.85 -16.19 -0.84
C ARG A 136 -10.18 -14.93 -1.64
N GLY A 137 -9.16 -14.16 -2.04
CA GLY A 137 -9.34 -12.96 -2.85
C GLY A 137 -9.96 -13.24 -4.22
N ALA A 138 -9.61 -14.38 -4.84
CA ALA A 138 -10.16 -14.79 -6.13
C ALA A 138 -11.59 -15.37 -6.05
N GLY A 139 -12.13 -15.59 -4.85
CA GLY A 139 -13.44 -16.22 -4.63
C GLY A 139 -13.43 -17.72 -4.92
N MET A 140 -12.28 -18.39 -4.78
CA MET A 140 -12.18 -19.85 -4.87
C MET A 140 -12.63 -20.47 -3.54
N GLU A 141 -13.56 -21.44 -3.57
CA GLU A 141 -14.00 -22.16 -2.36
C GLU A 141 -12.84 -22.88 -1.65
N ASP A 142 -12.91 -22.99 -0.33
CA ASP A 142 -11.89 -23.56 0.56
C ASP A 142 -11.58 -25.04 0.20
N GLY A 143 -10.55 -25.24 -0.63
CA GLY A 143 -9.82 -26.51 -0.70
C GLY A 143 -9.02 -26.72 0.59
N PRO A 144 -8.67 -27.97 0.96
CA PRO A 144 -8.14 -28.30 2.28
C PRO A 144 -6.93 -27.42 2.58
N GLU A 145 -6.95 -26.77 3.74
CA GLU A 145 -5.85 -25.97 4.27
C GLU A 145 -4.56 -26.79 4.19
N SER A 146 -3.72 -26.51 3.18
CA SER A 146 -2.40 -27.11 3.11
C SER A 146 -1.55 -26.38 4.16
N GLU A 147 -1.21 -27.08 5.23
CA GLU A 147 -0.48 -26.63 6.42
C GLU A 147 0.94 -26.04 6.16
N ALA A 148 1.32 -25.79 4.91
CA ALA A 148 2.57 -25.11 4.54
C ALA A 148 2.36 -23.58 4.49
N GLY A 149 2.04 -22.99 5.64
CA GLY A 149 1.82 -21.55 5.77
C GLY A 149 1.36 -21.11 7.16
N ALA A 150 1.20 -22.05 8.09
CA ALA A 150 1.14 -21.77 9.52
C ALA A 150 2.53 -21.33 10.06
N LEU A 151 3.06 -20.24 9.50
CA LEU A 151 3.89 -19.33 10.26
C LEU A 151 2.95 -18.21 10.70
N THR A 152 2.27 -18.50 11.80
CA THR A 152 1.75 -17.52 12.77
C THR A 152 0.89 -16.39 12.17
N ARG A 153 -0.41 -16.66 11.98
CA ARG A 153 -1.38 -15.63 12.40
C ARG A 153 -1.24 -15.53 13.92
N PRO A 154 -0.84 -14.41 14.52
CA PRO A 154 -1.08 -14.25 15.94
C PRO A 154 -2.60 -14.24 16.09
N ALA A 155 -3.11 -15.21 16.86
CA ALA A 155 -4.39 -15.06 17.52
C ALA A 155 -4.40 -13.67 18.17
N VAL A 156 -5.47 -12.91 17.91
CA VAL A 156 -5.74 -11.62 18.54
C VAL A 156 -5.52 -11.72 20.05
N SER A 157 -4.34 -11.27 20.45
CA SER A 157 -3.88 -11.15 21.82
C SER A 157 -3.55 -9.67 21.98
N HIS A 158 -4.29 -9.00 22.85
CA HIS A 158 -4.13 -7.59 23.12
C HIS A 158 -2.76 -7.33 23.76
N GLY A 159 -2.00 -6.39 23.17
CA GLY A 159 -0.74 -5.87 23.72
C GLY A 159 0.46 -6.09 22.80
N ASP A 160 0.77 -5.09 21.97
CA ASP A 160 2.14 -4.57 21.72
C ASP A 160 2.19 -3.73 20.44
N GLY A 161 2.02 -2.41 20.59
CA GLY A 161 2.64 -1.36 19.75
C GLY A 161 2.39 -1.29 18.23
N GLN A 162 1.72 -2.26 17.60
CA GLN A 162 1.59 -2.35 16.15
C GLN A 162 0.43 -1.47 15.65
N LEU A 163 0.74 -0.52 14.77
CA LEU A 163 -0.22 0.43 14.21
C LEU A 163 -1.11 -0.24 13.15
N ARG A 164 -2.39 0.12 13.12
CA ARG A 164 -3.40 -0.45 12.20
C ARG A 164 -3.66 0.48 11.01
N LEU A 165 -3.86 -0.07 9.82
CA LEU A 165 -4.32 0.69 8.65
C LEU A 165 -5.79 0.35 8.33
N PRO A 166 -6.64 1.35 8.10
CA PRO A 166 -8.05 1.11 7.76
C PRO A 166 -8.22 0.67 6.31
N LYS A 167 -9.23 -0.17 6.07
CA LYS A 167 -9.72 -0.46 4.72
C LYS A 167 -10.43 0.77 4.15
N VAL A 168 -9.91 1.29 3.05
CA VAL A 168 -10.52 2.46 2.37
C VAL A 168 -11.88 2.11 1.75
N TYR A 169 -12.11 0.86 1.37
CA TYR A 169 -13.40 0.33 0.89
C TYR A 169 -13.53 -1.17 1.22
N ASP A 170 -14.76 -1.72 1.16
CA ASP A 170 -15.04 -3.11 1.58
C ASP A 170 -14.81 -4.14 0.47
N GLY A 171 -14.78 -3.67 -0.78
CA GLY A 171 -14.54 -4.48 -1.96
C GLY A 171 -14.70 -3.62 -3.21
N LEU A 172 -14.81 -4.26 -4.36
CA LEU A 172 -15.04 -3.64 -5.66
C LEU A 172 -16.13 -4.44 -6.37
N GLY A 173 -17.04 -3.74 -7.04
CA GLY A 173 -18.16 -4.31 -7.78
C GLY A 173 -17.71 -5.00 -9.06
N GLY A 174 -18.63 -5.73 -9.70
CA GLY A 174 -18.36 -6.42 -10.96
C GLY A 174 -17.92 -5.52 -12.13
N ASP A 175 -18.13 -4.21 -12.00
CA ASP A 175 -17.76 -3.15 -12.93
C ASP A 175 -16.42 -2.48 -12.58
N GLY A 176 -15.74 -2.92 -11.53
CA GLY A 176 -14.48 -2.34 -11.05
C GLY A 176 -14.63 -1.05 -10.24
N ARG A 177 -15.86 -0.62 -9.90
CA ARG A 177 -16.09 0.53 -9.01
C ARG A 177 -16.02 0.10 -7.55
N PRO A 178 -15.47 0.93 -6.64
CA PRO A 178 -15.35 0.53 -5.24
C PRO A 178 -16.74 0.32 -4.64
N VAL A 179 -16.93 -0.83 -4.00
CA VAL A 179 -18.16 -1.13 -3.26
C VAL A 179 -17.88 -0.89 -1.80
N VAL A 180 -18.69 -0.04 -1.22
CA VAL A 180 -18.72 0.25 0.21
C VAL A 180 -20.08 -0.20 0.69
N ASN A 181 -20.10 -1.31 1.42
CA ASN A 181 -21.31 -1.83 2.06
C ASN A 181 -21.27 -1.47 3.54
N ARG A 182 -21.14 -0.17 3.82
CA ARG A 182 -21.15 0.38 5.17
C ARG A 182 -22.43 1.19 5.36
N PRO A 183 -23.04 1.12 6.56
CA PRO A 183 -24.13 2.03 6.87
C PRO A 183 -23.65 3.48 6.73
N PRO A 184 -24.39 4.35 6.03
CA PRO A 184 -24.03 5.75 5.91
C PRO A 184 -23.99 6.39 7.30
N LEU A 185 -23.07 7.34 7.47
CA LEU A 185 -23.00 8.15 8.69
C LEU A 185 -24.11 9.21 8.66
N ASP A 186 -24.68 9.50 9.82
CA ASP A 186 -25.50 10.69 9.99
C ASP A 186 -24.63 11.95 9.79
N LEU A 187 -25.24 13.07 9.36
CA LEU A 187 -24.51 14.30 9.02
C LEU A 187 -23.67 14.82 10.20
N ASP A 188 -24.24 14.82 11.40
CA ASP A 188 -23.54 15.28 12.62
C ASP A 188 -22.37 14.35 12.97
N GLU A 189 -22.52 13.05 12.73
CA GLU A 189 -21.43 12.09 12.94
C GLU A 189 -20.35 12.22 11.87
N LYS A 190 -20.74 12.43 10.60
CA LYS A 190 -19.82 12.65 9.47
C LYS A 190 -18.90 13.83 9.75
N GLU A 191 -19.42 14.96 10.20
CA GLU A 191 -18.61 16.14 10.53
C GLU A 191 -17.60 15.85 11.64
N ARG A 192 -18.04 15.23 12.75
CA ARG A 192 -17.15 14.84 13.85
C ARG A 192 -16.06 13.86 13.41
N VAL A 193 -16.38 12.93 12.53
CA VAL A 193 -15.40 11.97 11.98
C VAL A 193 -14.42 12.68 11.04
N LEU A 194 -14.87 13.59 10.18
CA LEU A 194 -14.00 14.39 9.32
C LEU A 194 -13.04 15.27 10.14
N ASP A 195 -13.54 15.87 11.21
CA ASP A 195 -12.74 16.67 12.14
C ASP A 195 -11.69 15.81 12.82
N TYR A 196 -12.05 14.63 13.34
CA TYR A 196 -11.08 13.70 13.92
C TYR A 196 -9.98 13.30 12.92
N LEU A 197 -10.38 12.87 11.72
CA LEU A 197 -9.46 12.44 10.67
C LEU A 197 -8.56 13.59 10.17
N GLY A 198 -9.08 14.82 10.21
CA GLY A 198 -8.42 16.05 9.77
C GLY A 198 -7.61 16.77 10.85
N ALA A 199 -7.85 16.51 12.13
CA ALA A 199 -7.11 17.07 13.25
C ALA A 199 -5.88 16.24 13.64
N ALA A 200 -5.90 14.93 13.34
CA ALA A 200 -4.77 14.04 13.63
C ALA A 200 -3.47 14.46 12.90
N PRO A 201 -2.30 14.41 13.54
CA PRO A 201 -1.06 14.88 12.96
C PRO A 201 -0.68 14.14 11.67
N VAL A 202 -0.17 14.91 10.69
CA VAL A 202 0.38 14.38 9.44
C VAL A 202 1.76 13.79 9.72
N VAL A 203 1.92 12.51 9.40
CA VAL A 203 3.20 11.79 9.57
C VAL A 203 4.00 11.77 8.28
N LEU A 204 3.32 11.68 7.14
CA LEU A 204 3.92 11.74 5.81
C LEU A 204 3.00 12.50 4.86
N ALA A 205 3.58 13.33 3.99
CA ALA A 205 2.87 14.01 2.93
C ALA A 205 3.70 14.02 1.66
N ALA A 206 3.06 13.76 0.53
CA ALA A 206 3.65 13.97 -0.79
C ALA A 206 3.18 15.30 -1.39
N ARG A 207 4.00 15.87 -2.27
CA ARG A 207 3.56 16.90 -3.22
C ARG A 207 2.89 16.18 -4.40
N GLY A 208 1.58 15.93 -4.31
CA GLY A 208 0.79 15.29 -5.37
C GLY A 208 -0.50 14.63 -4.88
N TYR A 209 -1.32 14.20 -5.83
CA TYR A 209 -2.61 13.54 -5.59
C TYR A 209 -2.67 12.21 -6.35
N ASP A 210 -3.36 11.21 -5.78
CA ASP A 210 -3.72 9.95 -6.43
C ASP A 210 -5.03 10.11 -7.21
N THR A 211 -5.29 9.19 -8.13
CA THR A 211 -6.53 9.15 -8.91
C THR A 211 -7.71 8.73 -8.04
N ASP A 212 -8.84 9.44 -8.16
CA ASP A 212 -10.09 9.10 -7.50
C ASP A 212 -10.62 7.76 -8.02
N ALA A 213 -10.85 6.79 -7.12
CA ALA A 213 -11.32 5.47 -7.49
C ALA A 213 -12.82 5.44 -7.87
N PHE A 214 -13.62 6.38 -7.39
CA PHE A 214 -15.05 6.51 -7.72
C PHE A 214 -15.29 7.38 -8.95
N ASP A 215 -14.34 8.26 -9.28
CA ASP A 215 -14.35 9.11 -10.47
C ASP A 215 -12.99 9.14 -11.18
N PRO A 216 -12.60 8.05 -11.87
CA PRO A 216 -11.28 7.90 -12.46
C PRO A 216 -11.04 8.79 -13.70
N GLU A 217 -12.08 9.43 -14.26
CA GLU A 217 -11.95 10.39 -15.36
C GLU A 217 -11.58 11.79 -14.86
N ARG A 218 -11.69 12.04 -13.55
CA ARG A 218 -11.31 13.31 -12.92
C ARG A 218 -9.80 13.44 -12.78
N GLU A 219 -9.32 14.68 -12.75
CA GLU A 219 -7.93 14.96 -12.40
C GLU A 219 -7.59 14.39 -11.01
N PRO A 220 -6.36 13.87 -10.79
CA PRO A 220 -5.95 13.33 -9.51
C PRO A 220 -6.19 14.32 -8.37
N SER A 221 -7.03 13.90 -7.41
CA SER A 221 -7.56 14.75 -6.32
C SER A 221 -7.36 14.14 -4.94
N VAL A 222 -7.02 12.84 -4.86
CA VAL A 222 -6.93 12.11 -3.59
C VAL A 222 -5.61 12.44 -2.90
N PRO A 223 -5.60 13.06 -1.71
CA PRO A 223 -4.35 13.50 -1.07
C PRO A 223 -3.44 12.33 -0.70
N LEU A 224 -2.20 12.36 -1.18
CA LEU A 224 -1.12 11.44 -0.80
C LEU A 224 -0.51 11.85 0.56
N THR A 225 -1.33 11.79 1.60
CA THR A 225 -0.93 12.08 2.98
C THR A 225 -1.24 10.87 3.85
N PHE A 226 -0.46 10.70 4.92
CA PHE A 226 -0.76 9.75 5.99
C PHE A 226 -0.84 10.50 7.30
N ARG A 227 -1.84 10.15 8.10
CA ARG A 227 -2.09 10.71 9.43
C ARG A 227 -2.17 9.58 10.44
N THR A 228 -1.90 9.89 11.70
CA THR A 228 -2.00 8.91 12.79
C THR A 228 -2.57 9.53 14.05
N ASP A 229 -3.25 8.72 14.84
CA ASP A 229 -3.61 8.99 16.25
C ASP A 229 -2.75 8.18 17.24
N GLY A 230 -1.66 7.57 16.76
CA GLY A 230 -0.77 6.72 17.53
C GLY A 230 -1.26 5.29 17.74
N THR A 231 -2.45 4.92 17.25
CA THR A 231 -2.96 3.54 17.20
C THR A 231 -3.29 3.13 15.76
N TRP A 232 -3.83 4.05 14.98
CA TRP A 232 -4.13 3.87 13.56
C TRP A 232 -3.28 4.81 12.71
N VAL A 233 -2.96 4.36 11.49
CA VAL A 233 -2.38 5.18 10.44
C VAL A 233 -3.27 5.09 9.23
N TRP A 234 -3.78 6.22 8.74
CA TRP A 234 -4.71 6.23 7.62
C TRP A 234 -4.24 7.16 6.49
N PRO A 235 -4.50 6.78 5.23
CA PRO A 235 -4.25 7.65 4.11
C PRO A 235 -5.28 8.78 4.06
N GLY A 236 -4.90 9.93 3.47
CA GLY A 236 -5.77 11.07 3.22
C GLY A 236 -7.01 10.73 2.39
N ALA A 237 -6.95 9.61 1.65
CA ALA A 237 -8.07 9.01 0.94
C ALA A 237 -9.29 8.76 1.84
N VAL A 238 -9.11 8.37 3.11
CA VAL A 238 -10.24 8.06 4.01
C VAL A 238 -11.09 9.32 4.25
N ALA A 239 -10.45 10.43 4.59
CA ALA A 239 -11.15 11.70 4.80
C ALA A 239 -11.69 12.29 3.48
N TYR A 240 -10.98 12.09 2.36
CA TYR A 240 -11.42 12.53 1.04
C TYR A 240 -12.71 11.82 0.62
N TYR A 241 -12.75 10.49 0.67
CA TYR A 241 -13.93 9.72 0.24
C TYR A 241 -15.13 9.91 1.17
N LEU A 242 -14.90 10.08 2.47
CA LEU A 242 -15.99 10.45 3.37
C LEU A 242 -16.60 11.82 3.01
N ARG A 243 -15.74 12.80 2.70
CA ARG A 243 -16.20 14.15 2.36
C ARG A 243 -16.96 14.17 1.04
N GLU A 244 -16.34 13.61 0.00
CA GLU A 244 -16.73 13.81 -1.40
C GLU A 244 -17.72 12.76 -1.91
N HIS A 245 -17.68 11.55 -1.36
CA HIS A 245 -18.48 10.40 -1.83
C HIS A 245 -19.35 9.78 -0.73
N ASP A 246 -19.42 10.41 0.46
CA ASP A 246 -20.18 9.91 1.62
C ASP A 246 -19.83 8.47 2.04
N VAL A 247 -18.59 8.06 1.74
CA VAL A 247 -18.07 6.74 2.07
C VAL A 247 -17.65 6.69 3.54
N ALA A 248 -18.39 5.92 4.35
CA ALA A 248 -18.03 5.71 5.75
C ALA A 248 -16.64 5.05 5.87
N PRO A 249 -15.79 5.44 6.85
CA PRO A 249 -14.51 4.79 7.12
C PRO A 249 -14.66 3.33 7.55
N ASP A 250 -13.54 2.60 7.61
CA ASP A 250 -13.50 1.22 8.10
C ASP A 250 -14.26 1.10 9.44
N PRO A 251 -15.20 0.14 9.60
CA PRO A 251 -15.96 -0.03 10.83
C PRO A 251 -15.10 -0.14 12.09
N ASP A 252 -13.91 -0.77 12.01
CA ASP A 252 -13.00 -0.91 13.15
C ASP A 252 -12.36 0.44 13.50
N LEU A 253 -12.02 1.25 12.49
CA LEU A 253 -11.54 2.62 12.70
C LEU A 253 -12.67 3.50 13.23
N LEU A 254 -13.89 3.38 12.72
CA LEU A 254 -15.04 4.15 13.17
C LEU A 254 -15.40 3.82 14.62
N ALA A 255 -15.40 2.55 14.99
CA ALA A 255 -15.59 2.12 16.38
C ALA A 255 -14.51 2.70 17.29
N HIS A 256 -13.27 2.74 16.82
CA HIS A 256 -12.16 3.35 17.54
C HIS A 256 -12.32 4.87 17.73
N ILE A 257 -12.75 5.59 16.70
CA ILE A 257 -13.03 7.04 16.77
C ILE A 257 -14.15 7.32 17.78
N ARG A 258 -15.20 6.49 17.78
CA ARG A 258 -16.32 6.58 18.74
C ARG A 258 -15.86 6.35 20.17
N ASP A 259 -15.04 5.32 20.40
CA ASP A 259 -14.46 5.02 21.72
C ASP A 259 -13.60 6.19 22.25
N ARG A 260 -12.96 6.93 21.35
CA ARG A 260 -12.20 8.15 21.65
C ARG A 260 -13.03 9.44 21.71
N ASN A 261 -14.36 9.34 21.68
CA ASN A 261 -15.27 10.49 21.69
C ASN A 261 -14.90 11.55 20.63
N TYR A 262 -14.48 11.11 19.44
CA TYR A 262 -14.11 11.99 18.31
C TYR A 262 -13.02 13.02 18.64
N THR A 263 -12.17 12.78 19.65
CA THR A 263 -11.09 13.68 20.03
C THR A 263 -9.73 13.01 19.80
N PRO A 264 -8.89 13.50 18.87
CA PRO A 264 -7.56 12.95 18.67
C PRO A 264 -6.68 13.28 19.87
N GLN A 265 -5.98 12.27 20.41
CA GLN A 265 -4.98 12.49 21.46
C GLN A 265 -3.67 13.02 20.87
N GLU A 266 -2.88 13.69 21.71
CA GLU A 266 -1.51 14.08 21.35
C GLU A 266 -0.69 12.83 21.03
N VAL A 267 -0.17 12.77 19.81
CA VAL A 267 0.67 11.68 19.34
C VAL A 267 2.10 11.97 19.76
N GLY A 268 2.65 11.18 20.68
CA GLY A 268 4.06 11.26 21.03
C GLY A 268 4.98 10.90 19.86
N GLU A 269 6.19 11.45 19.86
CA GLU A 269 7.22 11.24 18.82
C GLU A 269 7.44 9.76 18.47
N GLU A 270 7.40 8.88 19.47
CA GLU A 270 7.56 7.42 19.27
C GLU A 270 6.44 6.81 18.42
N ALA A 271 5.20 7.23 18.64
CA ALA A 271 4.07 6.74 17.87
C ALA A 271 4.07 7.31 16.43
N ARG A 272 4.51 8.57 16.29
CA ARG A 272 4.76 9.18 14.97
C ARG A 272 5.85 8.45 14.21
N ARG A 273 6.94 8.08 14.88
CA ARG A 273 8.03 7.28 14.34
C ARG A 273 7.52 5.94 13.83
N ARG A 274 6.83 5.16 14.66
CA ARG A 274 6.22 3.88 14.25
C ARG A 274 5.27 4.03 13.06
N ALA A 275 4.54 5.13 12.95
CA ALA A 275 3.64 5.38 11.84
C ALA A 275 4.40 5.55 10.52
N ILE A 276 5.51 6.27 10.56
CA ILE A 276 6.42 6.38 9.42
C ILE A 276 6.98 5.00 9.07
N GLU A 277 7.42 4.20 10.06
CA GLU A 277 7.95 2.86 9.81
C GLU A 277 6.92 1.94 9.15
N THR A 278 5.66 2.02 9.60
CA THR A 278 4.58 1.19 9.08
C THR A 278 4.26 1.55 7.63
N VAL A 279 4.26 2.84 7.28
CA VAL A 279 3.95 3.31 5.91
C VAL A 279 5.14 3.12 4.97
N THR A 280 6.36 3.35 5.44
CA THR A 280 7.57 3.25 4.62
C THR A 280 8.15 1.84 4.57
N GLY A 281 7.83 0.98 5.55
CA GLY A 281 8.43 -0.34 5.71
C GLY A 281 9.91 -0.31 6.11
N GLN A 282 10.38 0.77 6.74
CA GLN A 282 11.74 0.89 7.27
C GLN A 282 11.71 1.16 8.77
N PRO A 283 12.62 0.59 9.58
CA PRO A 283 12.86 1.07 10.92
C PRO A 283 13.44 2.49 10.85
N ALA A 284 12.92 3.40 11.65
CA ALA A 284 13.35 4.79 11.71
C ALA A 284 14.79 4.92 12.25
N ASP A 285 15.29 3.87 12.91
CA ASP A 285 16.65 3.78 13.45
C ASP A 285 17.66 3.17 12.45
N SER A 286 17.65 3.65 11.22
CA SER A 286 18.80 3.50 10.32
C SER A 286 19.41 4.89 10.08
N ALA A 287 19.73 5.60 11.15
CA ALA A 287 20.52 6.83 11.13
C ALA A 287 22.00 6.51 11.37
#